data_AF-A0A6J1SK32-F1
#
_entry.id   AF-A0A6J1SK32-F1
#
_cell.length_a   1.000
_cell.length_b   1.000
_cell.length_c   1.000
_cell.angle_alpha   90.00
_cell.angle_beta   90.00
_cell.angle_gamma   90.00
#
_symmetry.space_group_name_H-M   'P 1'
#
loop_
_entity.id
_entity.type
_entity.pdbx_description
1 polymer ?
#
loop_
_entity_poly.entity_id
_entity_poly.type
_entity_poly.pdbx_seq_one_letter_code
_entity_poly.pdbx_strand_id
1 'polypeptide(L)'
;MPSLKVTHAVVCRVPESWSSDAAQLEAARRQHEAYVRLLRELGLDVVELPPDEALPCCPLTEDAAVVCNGSALITRPATARAKEIETIRAVLKKELDLPIIEIADENAKLEGGDVLFTGREFFVGISDFTNEAGARAVAAAFPEFPCTPVKVSGSTHLKCLVSMAGPELMCISSGKHSQEVLKRIEREATYSYQTLTVPEDKAANVMYLNGTLIHSSEDEIPESSKVFSERIDYSRKAVNVNALTSKGNGLSSCCLLLRRSRHIRSL
;
A
#
# COMPACT_ATOMS: atom_id res chain seq x y z
N MET A 1 6.60 -22.42 -4.91
CA MET A 1 7.56 -21.32 -4.70
C MET A 1 7.55 -20.97 -3.22
N PRO A 2 8.69 -20.69 -2.57
CA PRO A 2 8.67 -20.25 -1.17
C PRO A 2 7.85 -18.97 -1.07
N SER A 3 6.85 -18.96 -0.19
CA SER A 3 5.95 -17.80 -0.04
C SER A 3 6.77 -16.56 0.33
N LEU A 4 6.47 -15.45 -0.34
CA LEU A 4 7.03 -14.13 -0.06
C LEU A 4 6.48 -13.65 1.30
N LYS A 5 7.03 -14.18 2.40
CA LYS A 5 6.58 -13.87 3.75
C LYS A 5 6.96 -12.42 4.10
N VAL A 6 5.95 -11.62 4.43
CA VAL A 6 6.11 -10.28 5.00
C VAL A 6 6.45 -10.43 6.48
N THR A 7 7.44 -9.67 6.93
CA THR A 7 8.03 -9.84 8.27
C THR A 7 7.79 -8.67 9.19
N HIS A 8 7.74 -7.45 8.63
CA HIS A 8 7.58 -6.24 9.41
C HIS A 8 6.52 -5.35 8.76
N ALA A 9 5.91 -4.49 9.56
CA ALA A 9 5.15 -3.35 9.10
C ALA A 9 5.61 -2.10 9.85
N VAL A 10 5.70 -0.96 9.16
CA VAL A 10 5.79 0.36 9.79
C VAL A 10 4.41 0.99 9.70
N VAL A 11 3.90 1.46 10.84
CA VAL A 11 2.62 2.17 10.97
C VAL A 11 2.84 3.44 11.79
N CYS A 12 1.92 4.39 11.74
CA CYS A 12 2.00 5.60 12.55
C CYS A 12 0.67 5.88 13.23
N ARG A 13 0.72 6.16 14.53
CA ARG A 13 -0.47 6.41 15.36
C ARG A 13 -1.23 7.65 14.87
N VAL A 14 -2.54 7.63 15.11
CA VAL A 14 -3.46 8.70 14.72
C VAL A 14 -3.26 9.95 15.60
N PRO A 15 -2.84 11.10 15.05
CA PRO A 15 -2.69 12.36 15.79
C PRO A 15 -4.04 12.96 16.16
N GLU A 16 -4.09 13.85 17.15
CA GLU A 16 -5.28 14.64 17.47
C GLU A 16 -5.72 15.52 16.28
N SER A 17 -4.74 16.04 15.54
CA SER A 17 -4.98 16.82 14.31
C SER A 17 -5.59 16.02 13.15
N TRP A 18 -5.79 14.70 13.30
CA TRP A 18 -6.47 13.87 12.31
C TRP A 18 -7.91 14.33 12.05
N SER A 19 -8.68 14.66 13.08
CA SER A 19 -10.03 15.19 12.89
C SER A 19 -10.42 16.12 14.05
N SER A 20 -11.09 17.22 13.72
CA SER A 20 -11.72 18.09 14.71
C SER A 20 -13.02 17.50 15.28
N ASP A 21 -13.56 16.45 14.66
CA ASP A 21 -14.70 15.70 15.16
C ASP A 21 -14.20 14.60 16.12
N ALA A 22 -14.54 14.74 17.40
CA ALA A 22 -14.10 13.81 18.45
C ALA A 22 -14.59 12.37 18.23
N ALA A 23 -15.80 12.18 17.69
CA ALA A 23 -16.33 10.85 17.44
C ALA A 23 -15.58 10.17 16.28
N GLN A 24 -15.26 10.93 15.23
CA GLN A 24 -14.44 10.43 14.12
C GLN A 24 -13.01 10.13 14.55
N LEU A 25 -12.41 10.99 15.37
CA LEU A 25 -11.05 10.78 15.90
C LEU A 25 -10.97 9.50 16.75
N GLU A 26 -11.92 9.30 17.65
CA GLU A 26 -11.98 8.10 18.48
C GLU A 26 -12.25 6.84 17.65
N ALA A 27 -13.09 6.92 16.62
CA ALA A 27 -13.29 5.82 15.67
C ALA A 27 -11.98 5.48 14.93
N ALA A 28 -11.27 6.47 14.40
CA ALA A 28 -10.00 6.27 13.70
C ALA A 28 -8.93 5.62 14.59
N ARG A 29 -8.83 6.04 15.86
CA ARG A 29 -7.91 5.44 16.85
C ARG A 29 -8.23 3.98 17.14
N ARG A 30 -9.52 3.65 17.35
CA ARG A 30 -9.96 2.25 17.58
C ARG A 30 -9.71 1.37 16.36
N GLN A 31 -9.98 1.89 15.16
CA GLN A 31 -9.73 1.18 13.91
C GLN A 31 -8.23 0.96 13.68
N HIS A 32 -7.39 1.96 13.98
CA HIS A 32 -5.93 1.81 13.94
C HIS A 32 -5.46 0.71 14.89
N GLU A 33 -5.93 0.70 16.13
CA GLU A 33 -5.58 -0.36 17.09
C GLU A 33 -5.98 -1.75 16.59
N ALA A 34 -7.19 -1.90 16.04
CA ALA A 34 -7.65 -3.16 15.46
C ALA A 34 -6.82 -3.58 14.25
N TYR A 35 -6.48 -2.64 13.37
CA TYR A 35 -5.63 -2.86 12.20
C TYR A 35 -4.23 -3.32 12.60
N VAL A 36 -3.58 -2.62 13.54
CA VAL A 36 -2.26 -2.99 14.06
C VAL A 36 -2.28 -4.34 14.76
N ARG A 37 -3.33 -4.64 15.54
CA ARG A 37 -3.50 -5.96 16.16
C ARG A 37 -3.59 -7.05 15.10
N LEU A 38 -4.37 -6.84 14.03
CA LEU A 38 -4.48 -7.78 12.93
C LEU A 38 -3.12 -8.04 12.24
N LEU A 39 -2.32 -7.00 11.99
CA LEU A 39 -0.97 -7.16 11.44
C LEU A 39 -0.09 -8.04 12.34
N ARG A 40 -0.12 -7.82 13.66
CA ARG A 40 0.61 -8.63 14.65
C ARG A 40 0.09 -10.08 14.68
N GLU A 41 -1.23 -10.29 14.62
CA GLU A 41 -1.85 -11.64 14.54
C GLU A 41 -1.39 -12.42 13.30
N LEU A 42 -1.11 -11.73 12.19
CA LEU A 42 -0.57 -12.32 10.96
C LEU A 42 0.95 -12.56 11.00
N GLY A 43 1.57 -12.33 12.15
CA GLY A 43 2.97 -12.65 12.44
C GLY A 43 3.96 -11.59 11.94
N LEU A 44 3.52 -10.34 11.77
CA LEU A 44 4.39 -9.21 11.46
C LEU A 44 4.90 -8.59 12.76
N ASP A 45 6.17 -8.20 12.77
CA ASP A 45 6.72 -7.28 13.76
C ASP A 45 6.35 -5.84 13.37
N VAL A 46 5.58 -5.16 14.21
CA VAL A 46 4.99 -3.85 13.86
C VAL A 46 5.73 -2.74 14.59
N VAL A 47 6.48 -1.94 13.82
CA VAL A 47 7.09 -0.70 14.27
C VAL A 47 6.03 0.39 14.25
N GLU A 48 5.62 0.83 15.43
CA GLU A 48 4.54 1.80 15.61
C GLU A 48 5.10 3.17 15.98
N LEU A 49 5.06 4.10 15.02
CA LEU A 49 5.59 5.44 15.18
C LEU A 49 4.68 6.32 16.05
N PRO A 50 5.25 7.25 16.83
CA PRO A 50 4.46 8.25 17.53
C PRO A 50 3.72 9.16 16.54
N PRO A 51 2.53 9.66 16.91
CA PRO A 51 1.84 10.65 16.08
C PRO A 51 2.64 11.95 16.03
N ASP A 52 2.49 12.71 14.95
CA ASP A 52 3.02 14.07 14.83
C ASP A 52 1.88 15.04 14.53
N GLU A 53 1.54 15.89 15.50
CA GLU A 53 0.42 16.83 15.38
C GLU A 53 0.60 17.84 14.24
N ALA A 54 1.84 18.10 13.81
CA ALA A 54 2.12 18.94 12.65
C ALA A 54 1.86 18.22 11.31
N LEU A 55 1.61 16.91 11.34
CA LEU A 55 1.39 16.07 10.16
C LEU A 55 0.08 15.28 10.34
N PRO A 56 -1.09 15.91 10.10
CA PRO A 56 -2.39 15.28 10.28
C PRO A 56 -2.59 13.96 9.52
N CYS A 57 -1.84 13.74 8.43
CA CYS A 57 -1.93 12.53 7.61
C CYS A 57 -0.78 11.54 7.86
N CYS A 58 0.02 11.71 8.93
CA CYS A 58 1.12 10.80 9.25
C CYS A 58 0.75 9.31 9.38
N PRO A 59 -0.51 8.90 9.68
CA PRO A 59 -0.89 7.49 9.62
C PRO A 59 -0.81 6.87 8.20
N LEU A 60 -0.83 7.69 7.15
CA LEU A 60 -0.82 7.25 5.75
C LEU A 60 0.60 6.98 5.24
N THR A 61 1.29 6.08 5.93
CA THR A 61 2.72 5.82 5.73
C THR A 61 3.08 5.23 4.37
N GLU A 62 2.15 4.60 3.66
CA GLU A 62 2.40 3.92 2.38
C GLU A 62 3.05 4.85 1.35
N ASP A 63 2.65 6.12 1.32
CA ASP A 63 3.11 7.02 0.28
C ASP A 63 4.57 7.42 0.43
N ALA A 64 5.19 7.16 1.58
CA ALA A 64 6.52 7.66 1.92
C ALA A 64 7.68 6.82 1.38
N ALA A 65 7.44 5.55 1.06
CA ALA A 65 8.47 4.68 0.49
C ALA A 65 7.87 3.53 -0.33
N VAL A 66 8.64 3.04 -1.30
CA VAL A 66 8.41 1.75 -1.96
C VAL A 66 9.48 0.79 -1.46
N VAL A 67 9.06 -0.32 -0.83
CA VAL A 67 9.97 -1.33 -0.30
C VAL A 67 9.90 -2.59 -1.15
N CYS A 68 11.03 -3.03 -1.68
CA CYS A 68 11.13 -4.28 -2.41
C CYS A 68 12.49 -4.95 -2.17
N ASN A 69 12.50 -6.29 -2.06
CA ASN A 69 13.70 -7.11 -1.89
C ASN A 69 14.70 -6.65 -0.81
N GLY A 70 14.22 -6.00 0.26
CA GLY A 70 15.07 -5.55 1.35
C GLY A 70 15.81 -4.24 1.06
N SER A 71 15.39 -3.46 0.05
CA SER A 71 15.78 -2.07 -0.14
C SER A 71 14.54 -1.18 -0.13
N ALA A 72 14.72 0.10 0.19
CA ALA A 72 13.64 1.09 0.21
C ALA A 72 13.94 2.27 -0.70
N LEU A 73 13.08 2.51 -1.69
CA LEU A 73 13.05 3.74 -2.47
C LEU A 73 12.21 4.78 -1.73
N ILE A 74 12.84 5.87 -1.33
CA ILE A 74 12.15 6.99 -0.69
C ILE A 74 11.43 7.81 -1.75
N THR A 75 10.15 8.03 -1.55
CA THR A 75 9.32 8.72 -2.53
C THR A 75 9.53 10.24 -2.51
N ARG A 76 8.95 10.92 -3.50
CA ARG A 76 9.01 12.38 -3.65
C ARG A 76 7.60 12.90 -3.93
N PRO A 77 6.72 13.00 -2.90
CA PRO A 77 5.38 13.52 -3.07
C PRO A 77 5.42 14.98 -3.53
N ALA A 78 4.39 15.41 -4.27
CA ALA A 78 4.30 16.78 -4.78
C ALA A 78 3.98 17.84 -3.69
N THR A 79 3.49 17.38 -2.53
CA THR A 79 3.01 18.23 -1.43
C THR A 79 4.06 18.37 -0.33
N ALA A 80 3.84 19.30 0.62
CA ALA A 80 4.73 19.56 1.74
C ALA A 80 4.70 18.46 2.82
N ARG A 81 4.90 17.19 2.42
CA ARG A 81 5.00 16.01 3.29
C ARG A 81 6.44 15.63 3.63
N ALA A 82 7.41 16.50 3.33
CA ALA A 82 8.85 16.20 3.49
C ALA A 82 9.23 15.70 4.90
N LYS A 83 8.60 16.22 5.96
CA LYS A 83 8.88 15.77 7.34
C LYS A 83 8.40 14.34 7.60
N GLU A 84 7.27 13.94 7.01
CA GLU A 84 6.77 12.56 7.07
C GLU A 84 7.75 11.61 6.37
N ILE A 85 8.20 12.00 5.16
CA ILE A 85 9.20 11.27 4.38
C ILE A 85 10.50 11.08 5.18
N GLU A 86 11.01 12.15 5.80
CA GLU A 86 12.23 12.10 6.60
C GLU A 86 12.10 11.19 7.82
N THR A 87 10.93 11.15 8.44
CA THR A 87 10.64 10.29 9.59
C THR A 87 10.67 8.82 9.17
N ILE A 88 9.95 8.48 8.09
CA ILE A 88 9.95 7.13 7.52
C ILE A 88 11.35 6.72 7.06
N ARG A 89 12.05 7.59 6.33
CA ARG A 89 13.44 7.36 5.89
C ARG A 89 14.37 7.04 7.06
N ALA A 90 14.25 7.78 8.17
CA ALA A 90 15.06 7.53 9.37
C ALA A 90 14.76 6.16 10.00
N VAL A 91 13.48 5.77 10.10
CA VAL A 91 13.05 4.47 10.64
C VAL A 91 13.56 3.32 9.77
N LEU A 92 13.32 3.40 8.46
CA LEU A 92 13.76 2.39 7.49
C LEU A 92 15.28 2.20 7.53
N LYS A 93 16.05 3.30 7.65
CA LYS A 93 17.51 3.26 7.67
C LYS A 93 18.09 2.82 9.01
N LYS A 94 17.64 3.42 10.12
CA LYS A 94 18.31 3.29 11.44
C LYS A 94 17.76 2.15 12.27
N GLU A 95 16.45 1.91 12.21
CA GLU A 95 15.81 0.87 13.03
C GLU A 95 15.70 -0.45 12.27
N LEU A 96 15.37 -0.36 10.97
CA LEU A 96 15.18 -1.55 10.15
C LEU A 96 16.43 -1.97 9.35
N ASP A 97 17.46 -1.12 9.30
CA ASP A 97 18.74 -1.33 8.62
C ASP A 97 18.58 -1.65 7.13
N LEU A 98 17.71 -0.90 6.45
CA LEU A 98 17.50 -1.04 5.02
C LEU A 98 18.41 -0.10 4.22
N PRO A 99 19.02 -0.58 3.12
CA PRO A 99 19.56 0.28 2.08
C PRO A 99 18.48 1.25 1.58
N ILE A 100 18.84 2.53 1.59
CA ILE A 100 17.99 3.63 1.14
C ILE A 100 18.40 4.03 -0.28
N ILE A 101 17.43 4.12 -1.17
CA ILE A 101 17.57 4.62 -2.54
C ILE A 101 16.82 5.96 -2.60
N GLU A 102 17.50 7.01 -3.04
CA GLU A 102 16.94 8.36 -3.19
C GLU A 102 16.62 8.62 -4.66
N ILE A 103 15.52 9.34 -4.92
CA ILE A 103 15.18 9.79 -6.27
C ILE A 103 16.04 11.00 -6.63
N ALA A 104 16.94 10.82 -7.61
CA ALA A 104 17.87 11.87 -8.03
C ALA A 104 17.22 12.97 -8.89
N ASP A 105 16.18 12.64 -9.67
CA ASP A 105 15.48 13.61 -10.52
C ASP A 105 14.57 14.49 -9.67
N GLU A 106 14.91 15.78 -9.56
CA GLU A 106 14.15 16.75 -8.77
C GLU A 106 12.72 16.98 -9.28
N ASN A 107 12.47 16.69 -10.56
CA ASN A 107 11.15 16.80 -11.19
C ASN A 107 10.30 15.54 -11.02
N ALA A 108 10.86 14.47 -10.48
CA ALA A 108 10.11 13.26 -10.21
C ALA A 108 9.06 13.51 -9.12
N LYS A 109 7.86 13.00 -9.37
CA LYS A 109 6.78 12.89 -8.40
C LYS A 109 6.43 11.43 -8.27
N LEU A 110 6.42 10.93 -7.05
CA LEU A 110 6.10 9.54 -6.75
C LEU A 110 5.40 9.48 -5.39
N GLU A 111 4.31 8.74 -5.33
CA GLU A 111 3.67 8.33 -4.08
C GLU A 111 3.44 6.81 -4.11
N GLY A 112 3.69 6.15 -2.98
CA GLY A 112 3.59 4.70 -2.85
C GLY A 112 2.21 4.14 -3.19
N GLY A 113 1.12 4.90 -2.99
CA GLY A 113 -0.24 4.53 -3.43
C GLY A 113 -0.37 4.23 -4.92
N ASP A 114 0.50 4.80 -5.77
CA ASP A 114 0.51 4.53 -7.22
C ASP A 114 1.36 3.32 -7.60
N VAL A 115 2.07 2.70 -6.67
CA VAL A 115 2.98 1.59 -6.96
C VAL A 115 2.37 0.27 -6.55
N LEU A 116 2.03 -0.55 -7.55
CA LEU A 116 1.54 -1.92 -7.39
C LEU A 116 2.66 -2.90 -7.74
N PHE A 117 3.19 -3.59 -6.73
CA PHE A 117 4.11 -4.71 -6.94
C PHE A 117 3.36 -6.03 -6.93
N THR A 118 3.49 -6.82 -7.99
CA THR A 118 2.76 -8.10 -8.13
C THR A 118 3.51 -9.30 -7.53
N GLY A 119 4.72 -9.08 -7.03
CA GLY A 119 5.70 -10.12 -6.73
C GLY A 119 6.58 -10.50 -7.93
N ARG A 120 6.26 -10.00 -9.13
CA ARG A 120 6.97 -10.32 -10.38
C ARG A 120 7.28 -9.10 -11.26
N GLU A 121 6.46 -8.08 -11.20
CA GLU A 121 6.65 -6.81 -11.90
C GLU A 121 5.97 -5.66 -11.13
N PHE A 122 6.28 -4.43 -11.54
CA PHE A 122 5.65 -3.23 -11.04
C PHE A 122 4.71 -2.65 -12.09
N PHE A 123 3.54 -2.22 -11.64
CA PHE A 123 2.73 -1.23 -12.33
C PHE A 123 2.79 0.08 -11.55
N VAL A 124 3.09 1.17 -12.23
CA VAL A 124 3.19 2.50 -11.61
C VAL A 124 2.14 3.42 -12.21
N GLY A 125 1.19 3.87 -11.40
CA GLY A 125 0.15 4.81 -11.80
C GLY A 125 0.74 6.14 -12.23
N ILE A 126 0.34 6.63 -13.41
CA ILE A 126 0.63 8.01 -13.85
C ILE A 126 -0.62 8.85 -13.55
N SER A 127 -0.57 9.57 -12.44
CA SER A 127 -1.68 10.30 -11.79
C SER A 127 -1.30 11.77 -11.53
N ASP A 128 -2.08 12.50 -10.76
CA ASP A 128 -1.69 13.84 -10.26
C ASP A 128 -0.57 13.77 -9.20
N PHE A 129 -0.40 12.61 -8.56
CA PHE A 129 0.56 12.34 -7.49
C PHE A 129 1.88 11.75 -8.00
N THR A 130 1.82 10.98 -9.09
CA THR A 130 2.97 10.28 -9.66
C THR A 130 3.12 10.57 -11.15
N ASN A 131 4.33 10.93 -11.57
CA ASN A 131 4.65 11.22 -12.98
C ASN A 131 5.62 10.19 -13.60
N GLU A 132 5.87 10.32 -14.89
CA GLU A 132 6.76 9.42 -15.64
C GLU A 132 8.20 9.38 -15.08
N ALA A 133 8.68 10.48 -14.50
CA ALA A 133 9.98 10.52 -13.85
C ALA A 133 9.98 9.70 -12.54
N GLY A 134 8.89 9.71 -11.78
CA GLY A 134 8.67 8.81 -10.64
C GLY A 134 8.64 7.33 -11.05
N ALA A 135 7.93 6.99 -12.12
CA ALA A 135 7.91 5.63 -12.65
C ALA A 135 9.29 5.15 -13.09
N ARG A 136 10.08 6.00 -13.76
CA ARG A 136 11.48 5.69 -14.09
C ARG A 136 12.35 5.50 -12.84
N ALA A 137 12.09 6.24 -11.76
CA ALA A 137 12.81 6.07 -10.52
C ALA A 137 12.54 4.69 -9.87
N VAL A 138 11.29 4.20 -9.93
CA VAL A 138 10.94 2.82 -9.51
C VAL A 138 11.71 1.80 -10.34
N ALA A 139 11.70 1.94 -11.67
CA ALA A 139 12.41 1.04 -12.57
C ALA A 139 13.93 1.03 -12.32
N ALA A 140 14.52 2.19 -12.04
CA ALA A 140 15.95 2.31 -11.74
C ALA A 140 16.32 1.75 -10.36
N ALA A 141 15.41 1.88 -9.38
CA ALA A 141 15.61 1.37 -8.03
C ALA A 141 15.52 -0.17 -7.94
N PHE A 142 14.68 -0.78 -8.77
CA PHE A 142 14.42 -2.22 -8.78
C PHE A 142 14.56 -2.81 -10.19
N PRO A 143 15.77 -2.76 -10.79
CA PRO A 143 16.00 -3.14 -12.18
C PRO A 143 15.79 -4.64 -12.45
N GLU A 144 15.69 -5.45 -11.41
CA GLU A 144 15.42 -6.89 -11.54
C GLU A 144 13.96 -7.22 -11.90
N PHE A 145 13.05 -6.24 -11.84
CA PHE A 145 11.64 -6.41 -12.16
C PHE A 145 11.22 -5.52 -13.33
N PRO A 146 10.38 -6.01 -14.26
CA PRO A 146 9.72 -5.14 -15.23
C PRO A 146 8.92 -4.05 -14.51
N CYS A 147 8.89 -2.85 -15.07
CA CYS A 147 8.17 -1.71 -14.52
C CYS A 147 7.41 -1.00 -15.62
N THR A 148 6.08 -1.04 -15.54
CA THR A 148 5.17 -0.54 -16.57
C THR A 148 4.37 0.66 -16.04
N PRO A 149 4.48 1.85 -16.64
CA PRO A 149 3.65 2.99 -16.28
C PRO A 149 2.22 2.79 -16.78
N VAL A 150 1.23 2.93 -15.91
CA VAL A 150 -0.19 2.79 -16.26
C VAL A 150 -0.88 4.12 -16.05
N LYS A 151 -1.44 4.70 -17.10
CA LYS A 151 -2.15 5.98 -16.97
C LYS A 151 -3.40 5.80 -16.10
N VAL A 152 -3.52 6.61 -15.04
CA VAL A 152 -4.65 6.64 -14.12
C VAL A 152 -5.42 7.96 -14.27
N SER A 153 -6.71 7.96 -13.99
CA SER A 153 -7.54 9.16 -14.01
C SER A 153 -7.18 10.08 -12.82
N GLY A 154 -6.45 11.15 -13.12
CA GLY A 154 -6.24 12.33 -12.27
C GLY A 154 -6.07 12.04 -10.78
N SER A 155 -7.06 12.45 -9.99
CA SER A 155 -7.03 12.53 -8.53
C SER A 155 -7.27 11.20 -7.81
N THR A 156 -6.78 10.08 -8.34
CA THR A 156 -6.92 8.75 -7.74
C THR A 156 -5.63 7.98 -7.92
N HIS A 157 -5.12 7.39 -6.83
CA HIS A 157 -3.97 6.49 -6.90
C HIS A 157 -4.35 5.16 -7.57
N LEU A 158 -3.38 4.52 -8.23
CA LEU A 158 -3.56 3.21 -8.85
C LEU A 158 -4.17 2.17 -7.88
N LYS A 159 -3.70 2.13 -6.63
CA LYS A 159 -4.16 1.14 -5.64
C LYS A 159 -5.58 1.35 -5.11
N CYS A 160 -6.21 2.48 -5.41
CA CYS A 160 -7.64 2.64 -5.18
C CYS A 160 -8.48 1.84 -6.18
N LEU A 161 -7.90 1.51 -7.35
CA LEU A 161 -8.60 0.86 -8.45
C LEU A 161 -8.25 -0.63 -8.54
N VAL A 162 -7.01 -1.00 -8.19
CA VAL A 162 -6.50 -2.37 -8.30
C VAL A 162 -5.46 -2.69 -7.22
N SER A 163 -5.51 -3.88 -6.64
CA SER A 163 -4.49 -4.35 -5.69
C SER A 163 -4.27 -5.87 -5.80
N MET A 164 -3.32 -6.43 -5.04
CA MET A 164 -3.08 -7.88 -5.02
C MET A 164 -3.92 -8.56 -3.94
N ALA A 165 -4.85 -9.44 -4.34
CA ALA A 165 -5.63 -10.28 -3.42
C ALA A 165 -4.94 -11.60 -3.08
N GLY A 166 -3.92 -12.00 -3.86
CA GLY A 166 -3.20 -13.25 -3.71
C GLY A 166 -2.04 -13.35 -4.70
N PRO A 167 -1.27 -14.47 -4.68
CA PRO A 167 -0.28 -14.74 -5.70
C PRO A 167 -0.98 -14.80 -7.05
N GLU A 168 -0.53 -13.97 -7.99
CA GLU A 168 -1.08 -13.91 -9.35
C GLU A 168 -2.58 -13.49 -9.45
N LEU A 169 -3.18 -13.03 -8.35
CA LEU A 169 -4.59 -12.61 -8.29
C LEU A 169 -4.70 -11.11 -7.97
N MET A 170 -5.26 -10.35 -8.91
CA MET A 170 -5.58 -8.94 -8.72
C MET A 170 -7.03 -8.77 -8.26
N CYS A 171 -7.26 -7.96 -7.22
CA CYS A 171 -8.58 -7.45 -6.87
C CYS A 171 -8.84 -6.17 -7.65
N ILE A 172 -10.02 -6.05 -8.24
CA ILE A 172 -10.37 -4.88 -9.04
C ILE A 172 -11.85 -4.58 -8.94
N SER A 173 -12.25 -3.31 -8.93
CA SER A 173 -13.69 -3.01 -8.93
C SER A 173 -14.31 -3.08 -10.32
N SER A 174 -15.63 -3.29 -10.39
CA SER A 174 -16.41 -3.21 -11.64
C SER A 174 -16.59 -1.79 -12.17
N GLY A 175 -16.08 -0.77 -11.45
CA GLY A 175 -16.14 0.63 -11.86
C GLY A 175 -15.43 0.87 -13.19
N LYS A 176 -15.95 1.80 -13.99
CA LYS A 176 -15.46 2.09 -15.34
C LYS A 176 -13.95 2.39 -15.37
N HIS A 177 -13.47 3.24 -14.46
CA HIS A 177 -12.05 3.63 -14.39
C HIS A 177 -11.15 2.44 -14.06
N SER A 178 -11.56 1.59 -13.11
CA SER A 178 -10.84 0.37 -12.77
C SER A 178 -10.77 -0.59 -13.97
N GLN A 179 -11.87 -0.78 -14.69
CA GLN A 179 -11.90 -1.63 -15.88
C GLN A 179 -11.06 -1.07 -17.04
N GLU A 180 -10.90 0.25 -17.15
CA GLU A 180 -9.98 0.87 -18.10
C GLU A 180 -8.51 0.63 -17.71
N VAL A 181 -8.18 0.73 -16.41
CA VAL A 181 -6.87 0.37 -15.87
C VAL A 181 -6.55 -1.10 -16.11
N LEU A 182 -7.53 -2.00 -15.90
CA LEU A 182 -7.35 -3.43 -16.14
C LEU A 182 -6.93 -3.72 -17.57
N LYS A 183 -7.66 -3.17 -18.54
CA LYS A 183 -7.37 -3.38 -19.96
C LYS A 183 -5.96 -2.92 -20.36
N ARG A 184 -5.45 -1.89 -19.68
CA ARG A 184 -4.06 -1.41 -19.89
C ARG A 184 -3.07 -2.39 -19.29
N ILE A 185 -3.30 -2.81 -18.05
CA ILE A 185 -2.49 -3.85 -17.38
C ILE A 185 -2.46 -5.12 -18.23
N GLU A 186 -3.60 -5.66 -18.65
CA GLU A 186 -3.69 -6.88 -19.47
C GLU A 186 -2.93 -6.77 -20.81
N ARG A 187 -2.85 -5.57 -21.39
CA ARG A 187 -2.16 -5.31 -22.65
C ARG A 187 -0.65 -5.23 -22.49
N GLU A 188 -0.18 -4.71 -21.36
CA GLU A 188 1.23 -4.33 -21.14
C GLU A 188 1.95 -5.21 -20.12
N ALA A 189 1.21 -6.06 -19.39
CA ALA A 189 1.78 -6.97 -18.40
C ALA A 189 2.72 -7.98 -19.06
N THR A 190 3.85 -8.19 -18.40
CA THR A 190 4.81 -9.24 -18.77
C THR A 190 4.26 -10.62 -18.41
N TYR A 191 3.49 -10.70 -17.32
CA TYR A 191 2.90 -11.94 -16.81
C TYR A 191 1.38 -11.92 -16.84
N SER A 192 0.76 -13.10 -16.88
CA SER A 192 -0.69 -13.23 -16.76
C SER A 192 -1.13 -13.23 -15.30
N TYR A 193 -2.25 -12.58 -15.03
CA TYR A 193 -2.89 -12.49 -13.72
C TYR A 193 -4.34 -12.89 -13.81
N GLN A 194 -4.83 -13.58 -12.79
CA GLN A 194 -6.26 -13.75 -12.57
C GLN A 194 -6.85 -12.47 -11.98
N THR A 195 -8.13 -12.24 -12.22
CA THR A 195 -8.85 -11.07 -11.72
C THR A 195 -10.02 -11.51 -10.84
N LEU A 196 -10.12 -10.87 -9.67
CA LEU A 196 -11.29 -10.92 -8.82
C LEU A 196 -12.00 -9.56 -8.92
N THR A 197 -13.09 -9.53 -9.67
CA THR A 197 -13.89 -8.31 -9.83
C THR A 197 -14.88 -8.17 -8.69
N VAL A 198 -14.84 -7.03 -8.00
CA VAL A 198 -15.76 -6.68 -6.89
C VAL A 198 -16.71 -5.54 -7.28
N PRO A 199 -17.95 -5.52 -6.77
CA PRO A 199 -18.95 -4.53 -7.16
C PRO A 199 -18.72 -3.13 -6.60
N GLU A 200 -17.99 -2.99 -5.49
CA GLU A 200 -17.79 -1.70 -4.81
C GLU A 200 -16.35 -1.20 -4.97
N ASP A 201 -16.17 0.04 -5.44
CA ASP A 201 -14.85 0.62 -5.70
C ASP A 201 -13.93 0.60 -4.47
N LYS A 202 -14.47 0.95 -3.30
CA LYS A 202 -13.75 0.91 -2.01
C LYS A 202 -13.24 -0.48 -1.61
N ALA A 203 -13.77 -1.55 -2.21
CA ALA A 203 -13.35 -2.92 -1.93
C ALA A 203 -12.15 -3.37 -2.78
N ALA A 204 -11.74 -2.59 -3.79
CA ALA A 204 -10.62 -2.95 -4.66
C ALA A 204 -9.26 -2.85 -3.96
N ASN A 205 -9.13 -2.01 -2.93
CA ASN A 205 -7.92 -1.92 -2.11
C ASN A 205 -7.94 -2.99 -1.02
N VAL A 206 -7.24 -4.09 -1.25
CA VAL A 206 -7.05 -5.20 -0.31
C VAL A 206 -5.55 -5.44 -0.10
N MET A 207 -5.22 -6.21 0.93
CA MET A 207 -3.84 -6.64 1.18
C MET A 207 -3.77 -8.15 1.28
N TYR A 208 -2.77 -8.76 0.63
CA TYR A 208 -2.48 -10.18 0.80
C TYR A 208 -1.20 -10.37 1.61
N LEU A 209 -1.35 -10.79 2.88
CA LEU A 209 -0.23 -10.97 3.80
C LEU A 209 -0.18 -12.40 4.31
N ASN A 210 0.98 -13.05 4.15
CA ASN A 210 1.29 -14.33 4.80
C ASN A 210 0.23 -15.43 4.61
N GLY A 211 -0.42 -15.47 3.44
CA GLY A 211 -1.46 -16.46 3.14
C GLY A 211 -2.89 -16.00 3.43
N THR A 212 -3.06 -14.75 3.89
CA THR A 212 -4.35 -14.19 4.30
C THR A 212 -4.69 -12.96 3.47
N LEU A 213 -5.90 -12.93 2.92
CA LEU A 213 -6.50 -11.73 2.35
C LEU A 213 -7.08 -10.86 3.47
N ILE A 214 -6.70 -9.59 3.50
CA ILE A 214 -7.28 -8.56 4.35
C ILE A 214 -8.14 -7.66 3.47
N HIS A 215 -9.40 -7.49 3.86
CA HIS A 215 -10.36 -6.62 3.17
C HIS A 215 -11.16 -5.79 4.16
N SER A 216 -11.82 -4.74 3.68
CA SER A 216 -12.68 -3.90 4.52
C SER A 216 -13.85 -4.71 5.09
N SER A 217 -14.41 -4.24 6.20
CA SER A 217 -15.49 -4.94 6.90
C SER A 217 -16.77 -5.08 6.06
N GLU A 218 -17.63 -6.05 6.38
CA GLU A 218 -18.92 -6.22 5.71
C GLU A 218 -19.83 -5.00 5.89
N ASP A 219 -19.75 -4.31 7.03
CA ASP A 219 -20.46 -3.04 7.27
C ASP A 219 -20.04 -1.95 6.26
N GLU A 220 -18.79 -2.01 5.80
CA GLU A 220 -18.29 -1.10 4.78
C GLU A 220 -18.62 -1.60 3.38
N ILE A 221 -18.43 -2.88 3.08
CA ILE A 221 -18.48 -3.42 1.71
C ILE A 221 -19.37 -4.68 1.62
N PRO A 222 -20.68 -4.56 1.88
CA PRO A 222 -21.54 -5.73 2.09
C PRO A 222 -21.62 -6.65 0.86
N GLU A 223 -21.63 -6.08 -0.36
CA GLU A 223 -21.73 -6.88 -1.58
C GLU A 223 -20.38 -7.48 -1.96
N SER A 224 -19.29 -6.74 -1.77
CA SER A 224 -17.94 -7.23 -2.06
C SER A 224 -17.46 -8.26 -1.03
N SER A 225 -17.91 -8.17 0.22
CA SER A 225 -17.64 -9.18 1.26
C SER A 225 -18.19 -10.56 0.87
N LYS A 226 -19.35 -10.62 0.21
CA LYS A 226 -19.91 -11.85 -0.36
C LYS A 226 -19.02 -12.41 -1.47
N VAL A 227 -18.54 -11.54 -2.37
CA VAL A 227 -17.60 -11.96 -3.43
C VAL A 227 -16.34 -12.57 -2.83
N PHE A 228 -15.75 -11.95 -1.80
CA PHE A 228 -14.60 -12.52 -1.11
C PHE A 228 -14.93 -13.84 -0.43
N SER A 229 -16.11 -13.98 0.17
CA SER A 229 -16.49 -15.22 0.88
C SER A 229 -16.75 -16.40 -0.04
N GLU A 230 -17.26 -16.15 -1.24
CA GLU A 230 -17.59 -17.17 -2.24
C GLU A 230 -16.40 -17.55 -3.12
N ARG A 231 -15.49 -16.61 -3.38
CA ARG A 231 -14.46 -16.77 -4.43
C ARG A 231 -13.05 -16.99 -3.91
N ILE A 232 -12.80 -16.74 -2.62
CA ILE A 232 -11.49 -16.93 -2.00
C ILE A 232 -11.53 -18.14 -1.06
N ASP A 233 -10.66 -19.11 -1.34
CA ASP A 233 -10.58 -20.40 -0.66
C ASP A 233 -9.48 -20.46 0.43
N TYR A 234 -8.70 -19.39 0.60
CA TYR A 234 -7.71 -19.24 1.67
C TYR A 234 -8.17 -18.30 2.78
N SER A 235 -7.31 -18.10 3.79
CA SER A 235 -7.64 -17.32 4.98
C SER A 235 -8.04 -15.89 4.62
N ARG A 236 -9.06 -15.38 5.31
CA ARG A 236 -9.57 -14.02 5.14
C ARG A 236 -9.75 -13.35 6.49
N LYS A 237 -9.44 -12.06 6.54
CA LYS A 237 -9.66 -11.21 7.71
C LYS A 237 -10.30 -9.91 7.26
N ALA A 238 -11.45 -9.61 7.83
CA ALA A 238 -12.14 -8.34 7.64
C ALA A 238 -11.72 -7.37 8.75
N VAL A 239 -11.50 -6.10 8.41
CA VAL A 239 -11.19 -5.04 9.39
C VAL A 239 -11.95 -3.78 9.03
N ASN A 240 -12.48 -3.10 10.05
CA ASN A 240 -13.14 -1.82 9.84
C ASN A 240 -12.11 -0.69 9.81
N VAL A 241 -12.08 0.11 8.75
CA VAL A 241 -11.07 1.18 8.57
C VAL A 241 -11.63 2.51 8.05
N ASN A 242 -12.95 2.66 7.94
CA ASN A 242 -13.55 3.82 7.27
C ASN A 242 -13.12 5.20 7.81
N ALA A 243 -12.91 5.34 9.12
CA ALA A 243 -12.50 6.58 9.77
C ALA A 243 -10.98 6.74 9.68
N LEU A 244 -10.23 5.64 9.82
CA LEU A 244 -8.78 5.59 9.69
C LEU A 244 -8.31 5.93 8.27
N THR A 245 -9.03 5.49 7.24
CA THR A 245 -8.68 5.71 5.83
C THR A 245 -9.48 6.84 5.20
N SER A 246 -10.21 7.64 6.00
CA SER A 246 -11.06 8.73 5.50
C SER A 246 -10.32 9.79 4.69
N LYS A 247 -8.99 9.88 4.86
CA LYS A 247 -8.09 10.77 4.10
C LYS A 247 -7.11 10.02 3.20
N GLY A 248 -7.24 8.70 3.10
CA GLY A 248 -6.28 7.83 2.43
C GLY A 248 -6.88 6.99 1.29
N ASN A 249 -6.10 6.01 0.86
CA ASN A 249 -6.37 5.21 -0.36
C ASN A 249 -6.91 3.80 -0.06
N GLY A 250 -7.46 3.61 1.15
CA GLY A 250 -7.91 2.30 1.66
C GLY A 250 -6.89 1.62 2.57
N LEU A 251 -7.04 0.32 2.77
CA LEU A 251 -6.28 -0.49 3.73
C LEU A 251 -4.76 -0.40 3.60
N SER A 252 -4.26 -0.38 2.37
CA SER A 252 -2.81 -0.38 2.13
C SER A 252 -2.14 0.90 2.60
N SER A 253 -2.88 2.02 2.60
CA SER A 253 -2.33 3.35 2.89
C SER A 253 -1.76 3.48 4.30
N CYS A 254 -2.26 2.69 5.25
CA CYS A 254 -1.92 2.80 6.68
C CYS A 254 -0.66 2.05 7.10
N CYS A 255 0.07 1.41 6.18
CA CYS A 255 1.31 0.75 6.52
C CYS A 255 2.33 0.70 5.38
N LEU A 256 3.61 0.57 5.76
CA LEU A 256 4.67 0.12 4.87
C LEU A 256 5.03 -1.32 5.23
N LEU A 257 4.90 -2.22 4.28
CA LEU A 257 5.18 -3.65 4.47
C LEU A 257 6.60 -3.98 4.05
N LEU A 258 7.30 -4.76 4.87
CA LEU A 258 8.71 -5.07 4.63
C LEU A 258 9.03 -6.55 4.79
N ARG A 259 9.95 -6.99 3.93
CA ARG A 259 10.61 -8.27 4.02
C ARG A 259 12.07 -8.06 4.40
N ARG A 260 12.46 -8.48 5.60
CA ARG A 260 13.89 -8.65 5.91
C ARG A 260 14.42 -9.85 5.14
N SER A 261 15.48 -9.62 4.36
CA SER A 261 16.27 -10.73 3.84
C SER A 261 17.00 -11.39 5.01
N ARG A 262 17.07 -12.73 5.02
CA ARG A 262 17.79 -13.50 6.05
C ARG A 262 19.32 -13.38 5.93
N HIS A 263 19.85 -12.34 5.29
CA HIS A 263 21.29 -12.07 5.32
C HIS A 263 21.68 -11.45 6.66
N ILE A 264 21.48 -12.24 7.72
CA ILE A 264 22.32 -12.20 8.90
C ILE A 264 23.73 -12.47 8.36
N ARG A 265 24.57 -11.44 8.31
CA ARG A 265 26.01 -11.68 8.35
C ARG A 265 26.25 -12.48 9.63
N SER A 266 26.58 -13.76 9.50
CA SER A 266 27.29 -14.43 10.57
C SER A 266 28.59 -13.66 10.74
N LEU A 267 28.69 -12.92 11.84
CA LEU A 267 29.98 -12.61 12.42
C LEU A 267 30.47 -13.85 13.16
#